data_AF-A0A9E0WS95-F1
#
_entry.id   AF-A0A9E0WS95-F1
#
_cell.length_a   1.000
_cell.length_b   1.000
_cell.length_c   1.000
_cell.angle_alpha   90.00
_cell.angle_beta   90.00
_cell.angle_gamma   90.00
#
_symmetry.space_group_name_H-M   'P 1'
#
loop_
_entity.id
_entity.type
_entity.pdbx_description
1 polymer ?
#
loop_
_entity_poly.entity_id
_entity_poly.type
_entity_poly.pdbx_seq_one_letter_code
_entity_poly.pdbx_strand_id
1 'polypeptide(L)'
;MTIQKFLPPFLFACMLTAAQAQTPTASTATPAVFDTPTAASAPAAPTYTAEHLAAAERIVYAMALPERFILPSKAMIKLSEERDADNAALMETVFNSYLEKKYTADKLTPYFASRFDLGTCRQIATFWEGPVGKKLVKAQINILNGGEPKPIMYTRKEKAILKQFETSPAGQAMLAALPDIEETFADYTSDTQKKMREVFLRELERHLKSKAAASATSAASSAPAQ
;
A
#
# COMPACT_ATOMS: atom_id res chain seq x y z
N MET A 1 -35.10 -3.16 2.64
CA MET A 1 -33.86 -3.51 3.37
C MET A 1 -32.67 -3.00 2.56
N THR A 2 -32.12 -1.86 2.96
CA THR A 2 -31.10 -1.11 2.23
C THR A 2 -29.72 -1.73 2.48
N ILE A 3 -29.06 -2.21 1.42
CA ILE A 3 -27.74 -2.88 1.44
C ILE A 3 -26.62 -1.82 1.56
N GLN A 4 -26.80 -0.85 2.45
CA GLN A 4 -25.84 0.20 2.75
C GLN A 4 -25.02 -0.12 4.03
N LYS A 5 -25.25 -1.31 4.62
CA LYS A 5 -24.60 -1.79 5.85
C LYS A 5 -23.56 -2.90 5.65
N PHE A 6 -23.28 -3.31 4.41
CA PHE A 6 -22.43 -4.49 4.13
C PHE A 6 -21.05 -4.17 3.54
N LEU A 7 -20.70 -2.89 3.38
CA LEU A 7 -19.30 -2.48 3.50
C LEU A 7 -19.14 -1.87 4.89
N PRO A 8 -18.21 -2.36 5.74
CA PRO A 8 -17.85 -1.62 6.93
C PRO A 8 -17.42 -0.21 6.49
N PRO A 9 -17.92 0.87 7.12
CA PRO A 9 -17.54 2.25 6.80
C PRO A 9 -16.03 2.51 6.91
N PHE A 10 -15.28 1.57 7.49
CA PHE A 10 -13.82 1.55 7.57
C PHE A 10 -13.11 1.50 6.21
N LEU A 11 -13.64 0.81 5.20
CA LEU A 11 -12.99 0.77 3.87
C LEU A 11 -13.09 2.10 3.10
N PHE A 12 -14.00 2.98 3.51
CA PHE A 12 -14.20 4.29 2.88
C PHE A 12 -13.59 5.43 3.70
N ALA A 13 -13.47 5.28 5.02
CA ALA A 13 -13.00 6.33 5.91
C ALA A 13 -11.49 6.58 5.84
N CYS A 14 -10.64 5.57 5.58
CA CYS A 14 -9.17 5.77 5.58
C CYS A 14 -8.63 6.50 4.35
N MET A 15 -9.40 6.66 3.26
CA MET A 15 -8.95 7.35 2.05
C MET A 15 -9.17 8.87 2.10
N LEU A 16 -9.97 9.39 3.05
CA LEU A 16 -10.35 10.81 3.08
C LEU A 16 -9.77 11.61 4.26
N THR A 17 -8.99 10.97 5.14
CA THR A 17 -8.46 11.61 6.37
C THR A 17 -6.94 11.74 6.40
N ALA A 18 -6.26 11.69 5.25
CA ALA A 18 -4.81 11.92 5.16
C ALA A 18 -4.43 13.39 4.85
N ALA A 19 -5.26 14.35 5.28
CA ALA A 19 -4.99 15.78 5.13
C ALA A 19 -5.33 16.56 6.41
N GLN A 20 -4.87 16.09 7.56
CA GLN A 20 -4.71 16.96 8.74
C GLN A 20 -3.35 16.70 9.38
N ALA A 21 -2.50 17.73 9.30
CA ALA A 21 -1.22 17.82 9.96
C ALA A 21 -1.40 17.66 11.48
N GLN A 22 -0.72 16.69 12.08
CA GLN A 22 -0.54 16.60 13.53
C GLN A 22 0.83 17.18 13.90
N THR A 23 0.79 18.25 14.68
CA THR A 23 1.93 18.82 15.38
C THR A 23 2.33 17.91 16.56
N PRO A 24 3.63 17.61 16.76
CA PRO A 24 4.07 16.82 17.89
C PRO A 24 4.18 17.67 19.16
N THR A 25 3.48 17.27 20.23
CA THR A 25 3.74 17.73 21.60
C THR A 25 4.82 16.86 22.23
N ALA A 26 5.88 17.52 22.69
CA ALA A 26 6.99 16.91 23.41
C ALA A 26 6.52 16.36 24.77
N SER A 27 6.98 15.15 25.14
CA SER A 27 6.83 14.58 26.47
C SER A 27 8.21 14.32 27.07
N THR A 28 8.40 14.84 28.29
CA THR A 28 9.66 14.93 29.03
C THR A 28 10.03 13.58 29.65
N ALA A 29 11.27 13.14 29.41
CA ALA A 29 11.84 11.91 29.98
C ALA A 29 12.25 12.08 31.44
N THR A 30 12.07 11.03 32.25
CA THR A 30 12.69 10.83 33.57
C THR A 30 13.51 9.53 33.52
N PRO A 31 14.75 9.47 34.04
CA PRO A 31 15.54 8.24 34.00
C PRO A 31 15.28 7.40 35.25
N ALA A 32 15.06 6.10 35.07
CA ALA A 32 15.19 5.11 36.13
C ALA A 32 16.02 3.93 35.61
N VAL A 33 17.16 3.72 36.27
CA VAL A 33 18.00 2.52 36.20
C VAL A 33 17.35 1.48 37.10
N PHE A 34 17.19 0.23 36.64
CA PHE A 34 17.61 -0.99 37.37
C PHE A 34 17.24 -2.28 36.59
N ASP A 35 18.21 -3.20 36.64
CA ASP A 35 18.20 -4.65 36.45
C ASP A 35 17.80 -5.32 35.13
N THR A 36 18.76 -6.13 34.67
CA THR A 36 18.73 -7.06 33.55
C THR A 36 17.82 -8.24 33.82
N PRO A 37 17.12 -8.73 32.78
CA PRO A 37 17.12 -10.17 32.56
C PRO A 37 17.58 -10.48 31.14
N THR A 38 18.57 -11.37 31.09
CA THR A 38 18.83 -12.40 30.08
C THR A 38 18.06 -12.25 28.78
N ALA A 39 18.79 -11.98 27.69
CA ALA A 39 18.31 -12.07 26.33
C ALA A 39 17.67 -13.44 26.08
N ALA A 40 16.36 -13.52 26.22
CA ALA A 40 15.56 -14.58 25.64
C ALA A 40 15.85 -14.54 24.14
N SER A 41 16.42 -15.61 23.60
CA SER A 41 16.54 -15.81 22.17
C SER A 41 15.22 -15.42 21.54
N ALA A 42 15.25 -14.39 20.69
CA ALA A 42 14.12 -14.03 19.85
C ALA A 42 13.61 -15.33 19.20
N PRO A 43 12.30 -15.64 19.28
CA PRO A 43 11.77 -16.82 18.62
C PRO A 43 12.22 -16.77 17.17
N ALA A 44 12.89 -17.83 16.71
CA ALA A 44 13.34 -17.94 15.34
C ALA A 44 12.18 -17.58 14.42
N ALA A 45 12.40 -16.62 13.51
CA ALA A 45 11.36 -16.15 12.62
C ALA A 45 10.67 -17.37 11.97
N PRO A 46 9.34 -17.50 12.06
CA PRO A 46 8.64 -18.64 11.50
C PRO A 46 9.03 -18.77 10.03
N THR A 47 9.73 -19.86 9.70
CA THR A 47 10.17 -20.10 8.34
C THR A 47 9.00 -20.70 7.58
N TYR A 48 8.29 -19.86 6.83
CA TYR A 48 7.15 -20.29 6.01
C TYR A 48 7.62 -21.15 4.82
N THR A 49 6.85 -22.18 4.48
CA THR A 49 7.12 -22.95 3.26
C THR A 49 6.86 -22.08 2.02
N ALA A 50 7.52 -22.39 0.90
CA ALA A 50 7.30 -21.69 -0.36
C ALA A 50 5.82 -21.73 -0.80
N GLU A 51 5.13 -22.84 -0.51
CA GLU A 51 3.70 -23.02 -0.80
C GLU A 51 2.81 -22.09 0.04
N HIS A 52 3.18 -21.87 1.31
CA HIS A 52 2.46 -20.95 2.20
C HIS A 52 2.66 -19.50 1.78
N LEU A 53 3.90 -19.12 1.47
CA LEU A 53 4.20 -17.79 0.93
C LEU A 53 3.46 -17.54 -0.39
N ALA A 54 3.44 -18.51 -1.31
CA ALA A 54 2.69 -18.38 -2.57
C ALA A 54 1.18 -18.25 -2.33
N ALA A 55 0.62 -18.97 -1.36
CA ALA A 55 -0.80 -18.84 -1.00
C ALA A 55 -1.12 -17.47 -0.38
N ALA A 56 -0.23 -16.94 0.47
CA ALA A 56 -0.37 -15.61 1.06
C ALA A 56 -0.22 -14.50 0.01
N GLU A 57 0.74 -14.62 -0.90
CA GLU A 57 0.95 -13.69 -2.02
C GLU A 57 -0.30 -13.62 -2.92
N ARG A 58 -0.96 -14.76 -3.17
CA ARG A 58 -2.23 -14.79 -3.90
C ARG A 58 -3.31 -13.95 -3.23
N ILE A 59 -3.38 -13.89 -1.91
CA ILE A 59 -4.34 -13.01 -1.21
C ILE A 59 -4.02 -11.54 -1.53
N VAL A 60 -2.75 -11.15 -1.43
CA VAL A 60 -2.30 -9.78 -1.72
C VAL A 60 -2.74 -9.33 -3.11
N TYR A 61 -2.54 -10.18 -4.12
CA TYR A 61 -2.97 -9.90 -5.48
C TYR A 61 -4.47 -9.98 -5.68
N ALA A 62 -5.13 -10.99 -5.10
CA ALA A 62 -6.57 -11.18 -5.27
C ALA A 62 -7.39 -10.06 -4.63
N MET A 63 -6.88 -9.42 -3.59
CA MET A 63 -7.47 -8.23 -2.96
C MET A 63 -7.05 -6.91 -3.65
N ALA A 64 -6.23 -6.97 -4.70
CA ALA A 64 -5.70 -5.82 -5.41
C ALA A 64 -5.02 -4.77 -4.50
N LEU A 65 -4.33 -5.23 -3.44
CA LEU A 65 -3.59 -4.35 -2.55
C LEU A 65 -2.50 -3.53 -3.28
N PRO A 66 -1.77 -4.09 -4.26
CA PRO A 66 -0.85 -3.29 -5.06
C PRO A 66 -1.57 -2.15 -5.80
N GLU A 67 -2.72 -2.41 -6.43
CA GLU A 67 -3.48 -1.38 -7.16
C GLU A 67 -3.99 -0.27 -6.23
N ARG A 68 -4.34 -0.59 -4.98
CA ARG A 68 -4.73 0.39 -3.96
C ARG A 68 -3.63 1.43 -3.68
N PHE A 69 -2.36 1.05 -3.85
CA PHE A 69 -1.23 1.95 -3.69
C PHE A 69 -0.78 2.58 -5.02
N ILE A 70 -0.72 1.78 -6.09
CA ILE A 70 -0.17 2.18 -7.38
C ILE A 70 -1.07 3.21 -8.08
N LEU A 71 -2.39 3.01 -8.09
CA LEU A 71 -3.29 3.88 -8.87
C LEU A 71 -3.31 5.32 -8.35
N PRO A 72 -3.46 5.60 -7.04
CA PRO A 72 -3.38 6.97 -6.53
C PRO A 72 -2.01 7.62 -6.79
N SER A 73 -0.93 6.84 -6.66
CA SER A 73 0.43 7.35 -6.89
C SER A 73 0.65 7.75 -8.36
N LYS A 74 0.15 6.94 -9.31
CA LYS A 74 0.19 7.28 -10.75
C LYS A 74 -0.67 8.50 -11.09
N ALA A 75 -1.85 8.61 -10.47
CA ALA A 75 -2.69 9.80 -10.65
C ALA A 75 -1.98 11.08 -10.15
N MET A 76 -1.24 10.99 -9.05
CA MET A 76 -0.45 12.10 -8.52
C MET A 76 0.73 12.48 -9.44
N ILE A 77 1.44 11.51 -10.02
CA ILE A 77 2.50 11.76 -11.01
C ILE A 77 1.91 12.49 -12.22
N LYS A 78 0.80 11.99 -12.78
CA LYS A 78 0.11 12.62 -13.91
C LYS A 78 -0.32 14.06 -13.60
N LEU A 79 -0.86 14.32 -12.41
CA LEU A 79 -1.20 15.68 -11.97
C LEU A 79 0.05 16.57 -11.85
N SER A 80 1.21 15.99 -11.53
CA SER A 80 2.47 16.72 -11.47
C SER A 80 2.96 17.07 -12.88
N GLU A 81 2.76 16.20 -13.89
CA GLU A 81 3.12 16.49 -15.29
C GLU A 81 2.41 17.74 -15.81
N GLU A 82 1.14 17.93 -15.44
CA GLU A 82 0.34 19.10 -15.81
C GLU A 82 0.83 20.41 -15.17
N ARG A 83 1.58 20.32 -14.06
CA ARG A 83 2.03 21.47 -13.26
C ARG A 83 3.52 21.79 -13.45
N ASP A 84 4.35 20.76 -13.54
CA ASP A 84 5.81 20.84 -13.62
C ASP A 84 6.36 19.56 -14.27
N ALA A 85 6.47 19.59 -15.60
CA ALA A 85 6.88 18.43 -16.40
C ALA A 85 8.30 17.94 -16.06
N ASP A 86 9.23 18.85 -15.75
CA ASP A 86 10.61 18.51 -15.41
C ASP A 86 10.68 17.72 -14.10
N ASN A 87 9.96 18.18 -13.07
CA ASN A 87 9.90 17.48 -11.80
C ASN A 87 9.05 16.20 -11.87
N ALA A 88 8.03 16.16 -12.72
CA ALA A 88 7.21 14.97 -12.91
C ALA A 88 8.01 13.81 -13.54
N ALA A 89 8.85 14.08 -14.55
CA ALA A 89 9.71 13.06 -15.14
C ALA A 89 10.70 12.47 -14.11
N LEU A 90 11.25 13.33 -13.24
CA LEU A 90 12.10 12.88 -12.13
C LEU A 90 11.31 12.05 -11.10
N MET A 91 10.11 12.51 -10.74
CA MET A 91 9.22 11.81 -9.82
C MET A 91 8.85 10.42 -10.35
N GLU A 92 8.44 10.32 -11.61
CA GLU A 92 8.14 9.05 -12.26
C GLU A 92 9.33 8.08 -12.20
N THR A 93 10.52 8.57 -12.55
CA THR A 93 11.76 7.76 -12.52
C THR A 93 12.02 7.18 -11.12
N VAL A 94 11.92 8.00 -10.08
CA VAL A 94 12.15 7.56 -8.69
C VAL A 94 11.04 6.61 -8.24
N PHE A 95 9.80 6.94 -8.56
CA PHE A 95 8.62 6.30 -7.99
C PHE A 95 8.39 4.92 -8.59
N ASN A 96 8.70 4.71 -9.88
CA ASN A 96 8.42 3.48 -10.60
C ASN A 96 8.94 2.21 -9.90
N SER A 97 10.10 2.27 -9.25
CA SER A 97 10.66 1.14 -8.49
C SER A 97 9.79 0.70 -7.29
N TYR A 98 9.02 1.62 -6.71
CA TYR A 98 8.10 1.36 -5.60
C TYR A 98 6.68 1.04 -6.08
N LEU A 99 6.36 1.41 -7.32
CA LEU A 99 5.05 1.18 -7.94
C LEU A 99 4.96 -0.15 -8.68
N GLU A 100 5.92 -1.04 -8.47
CA GLU A 100 5.84 -2.42 -8.95
C GLU A 100 4.90 -3.24 -8.07
N LYS A 101 4.07 -4.07 -8.72
CA LYS A 101 3.18 -4.98 -7.98
C LYS A 101 3.96 -5.93 -7.07
N LYS A 102 5.13 -6.38 -7.54
CA LYS A 102 6.02 -7.26 -6.80
C LYS A 102 6.58 -6.59 -5.54
N TYR A 103 6.93 -5.31 -5.61
CA TYR A 103 7.41 -4.56 -4.44
C TYR A 103 6.38 -4.57 -3.30
N THR A 104 5.10 -4.29 -3.60
CA THR A 104 4.02 -4.39 -2.61
C THR A 104 3.85 -5.82 -2.10
N ALA A 105 3.87 -6.81 -3.00
CA ALA A 105 3.68 -8.21 -2.65
C ALA A 105 4.78 -8.75 -1.71
N ASP A 106 6.04 -8.43 -1.99
CA ASP A 106 7.19 -8.87 -1.17
C ASP A 106 7.10 -8.29 0.26
N LYS A 107 6.43 -7.15 0.46
CA LYS A 107 6.22 -6.53 1.79
C LYS A 107 5.03 -7.09 2.55
N LEU A 108 3.92 -7.36 1.86
CA LEU A 108 2.68 -7.78 2.52
C LEU A 108 2.55 -9.30 2.66
N THR A 109 3.22 -10.08 1.81
CA THR A 109 3.14 -11.55 1.84
C THR A 109 3.54 -12.15 3.20
N PRO A 110 4.66 -11.74 3.84
CA PRO A 110 5.04 -12.27 5.15
C PRO A 110 3.98 -12.00 6.21
N TYR A 111 3.32 -10.85 6.16
CA TYR A 111 2.24 -10.52 7.07
C TYR A 111 1.07 -11.51 6.91
N PHE A 112 0.58 -11.73 5.69
CA PHE A 112 -0.53 -12.69 5.46
C PHE A 112 -0.15 -14.12 5.84
N ALA A 113 1.10 -14.55 5.58
CA ALA A 113 1.59 -15.86 6.00
C ALA A 113 1.69 -15.98 7.54
N SER A 114 1.93 -14.87 8.25
CA SER A 114 1.96 -14.84 9.72
C SER A 114 0.59 -14.84 10.37
N ARG A 115 -0.42 -14.30 9.68
CA ARG A 115 -1.79 -14.19 10.21
C ARG A 115 -2.64 -15.42 9.95
N PHE A 116 -2.38 -16.13 8.85
CA PHE A 116 -3.23 -17.23 8.40
C PHE A 116 -2.39 -18.47 8.10
N ASP A 117 -2.89 -19.64 8.48
CA ASP A 117 -2.31 -20.90 8.02
C ASP A 117 -2.49 -21.09 6.50
N LEU A 118 -1.73 -22.02 5.91
CA LEU A 118 -1.78 -22.33 4.47
C LEU A 118 -3.19 -22.62 3.94
N GLY A 119 -4.00 -23.40 4.68
CA GLY A 119 -5.35 -23.76 4.28
C GLY A 119 -6.29 -22.55 4.27
N THR A 120 -6.18 -21.71 5.30
CA THR A 120 -6.90 -20.44 5.41
C THR A 120 -6.49 -19.49 4.29
N CYS A 121 -5.19 -19.33 4.01
CA CYS A 121 -4.72 -18.49 2.90
C CYS A 121 -5.35 -18.90 1.55
N ARG A 122 -5.39 -20.20 1.27
CA ARG A 122 -5.98 -20.74 0.04
C ARG A 122 -7.47 -20.46 -0.09
N GLN A 123 -8.22 -20.61 1.00
CA GLN A 123 -9.66 -20.35 1.00
C GLN A 123 -9.95 -18.87 0.78
N ILE A 124 -9.20 -17.98 1.45
CA ILE A 124 -9.30 -16.53 1.27
C ILE A 124 -8.96 -16.15 -0.18
N ALA A 125 -7.82 -16.61 -0.71
CA ALA A 125 -7.42 -16.33 -2.09
C ALA A 125 -8.48 -16.82 -3.09
N THR A 126 -9.00 -18.04 -2.94
CA THR A 126 -10.04 -18.61 -3.81
C THR A 126 -11.31 -17.77 -3.80
N PHE A 127 -11.73 -17.27 -2.63
CA PHE A 127 -12.89 -16.39 -2.53
C PHE A 127 -12.68 -15.07 -3.29
N TRP A 128 -11.53 -14.42 -3.08
CA TRP A 128 -11.20 -13.14 -3.71
C TRP A 128 -10.97 -13.25 -5.22
N GLU A 129 -10.42 -14.37 -5.69
CA GLU A 129 -10.29 -14.70 -7.12
C GLU A 129 -11.63 -15.09 -7.78
N GLY A 130 -12.64 -15.40 -6.97
CA GLY A 130 -13.98 -15.77 -7.38
C GLY A 130 -14.84 -14.61 -7.91
N PRO A 131 -16.08 -14.89 -8.35
CA PRO A 131 -16.96 -13.86 -8.94
C PRO A 131 -17.34 -12.75 -7.96
N VAL A 132 -17.50 -13.07 -6.67
CA VAL A 132 -17.81 -12.09 -5.62
C VAL A 132 -16.62 -11.17 -5.36
N GLY A 133 -15.44 -11.75 -5.12
CA GLY A 133 -14.20 -11.01 -4.88
C GLY A 133 -13.82 -10.10 -6.06
N LYS A 134 -13.88 -10.61 -7.29
CA LYS A 134 -13.64 -9.80 -8.50
C LYS A 134 -14.58 -8.60 -8.62
N LYS A 135 -15.86 -8.74 -8.24
CA LYS A 135 -16.81 -7.61 -8.23
C LYS A 135 -16.42 -6.56 -7.19
N LEU A 136 -16.03 -6.99 -5.99
CA LEU A 136 -15.54 -6.09 -4.93
C LEU A 136 -14.30 -5.32 -5.37
N VAL A 137 -13.29 -6.03 -5.87
CA VAL A 137 -12.04 -5.45 -6.38
C VAL A 137 -12.32 -4.47 -7.52
N LYS A 138 -13.16 -4.84 -8.48
CA LYS A 138 -13.51 -3.97 -9.60
C LYS A 138 -14.18 -2.68 -9.12
N ALA A 139 -15.10 -2.77 -8.15
CA ALA A 139 -15.75 -1.60 -7.58
C ALA A 139 -14.74 -0.70 -6.86
N GLN A 140 -13.83 -1.27 -6.08
CA GLN A 140 -12.75 -0.53 -5.41
C GLN A 140 -11.83 0.17 -6.41
N ILE A 141 -11.36 -0.54 -7.44
CA ILE A 141 -10.52 0.03 -8.51
C ILE A 141 -11.24 1.15 -9.26
N ASN A 142 -12.55 1.03 -9.50
CA ASN A 142 -13.32 2.11 -10.11
C ASN A 142 -13.30 3.38 -9.26
N ILE A 143 -13.46 3.25 -7.94
CA ILE A 143 -13.40 4.38 -7.00
C ILE A 143 -12.00 5.00 -6.98
N LEU A 144 -10.94 4.17 -6.94
CA LEU A 144 -9.55 4.62 -6.95
C LEU A 144 -9.19 5.43 -8.21
N ASN A 145 -9.84 5.14 -9.33
CA ASN A 145 -9.68 5.89 -10.58
C ASN A 145 -10.58 7.14 -10.67
N GLY A 146 -11.16 7.60 -9.56
CA GLY A 146 -12.04 8.77 -9.51
C GLY A 146 -13.46 8.50 -10.02
N GLY A 147 -13.83 7.24 -10.25
CA GLY A 147 -15.19 6.88 -10.63
C GLY A 147 -16.15 6.94 -9.44
N GLU A 148 -17.42 7.27 -9.71
CA GLU A 148 -18.44 7.28 -8.66
C GLU A 148 -18.66 5.89 -8.04
N PRO A 149 -18.88 5.79 -6.72
CA PRO A 149 -19.23 4.54 -6.06
C PRO A 149 -20.55 3.98 -6.61
N LYS A 150 -20.48 2.84 -7.32
CA LYS A 150 -21.67 2.15 -7.83
C LYS A 150 -22.07 1.01 -6.90
N PRO A 151 -23.37 0.87 -6.56
CA PRO A 151 -23.84 -0.27 -5.79
C PRO A 151 -23.48 -1.59 -6.48
N ILE A 152 -22.89 -2.53 -5.73
CA ILE A 152 -22.57 -3.86 -6.26
C ILE A 152 -23.83 -4.72 -6.25
N MET A 153 -24.26 -5.13 -7.44
CA MET A 153 -25.41 -6.03 -7.59
C MET A 153 -24.94 -7.49 -7.60
N TYR A 154 -25.35 -8.23 -6.58
CA TYR A 154 -25.11 -9.67 -6.46
C TYR A 154 -26.33 -10.48 -6.87
N THR A 155 -26.11 -11.49 -7.70
CA THR A 155 -27.06 -12.56 -7.98
C THR A 155 -27.35 -13.38 -6.73
N ARG A 156 -28.41 -14.19 -6.76
CA ARG A 156 -28.74 -15.12 -5.66
C ARG A 156 -27.57 -16.08 -5.36
N LYS A 157 -26.92 -16.60 -6.40
CA LYS A 157 -25.76 -17.51 -6.26
C LYS A 157 -24.57 -16.81 -5.62
N GLU A 158 -24.26 -15.58 -6.02
CA GLU A 158 -23.17 -14.79 -5.44
C GLU A 158 -23.42 -14.44 -3.96
N LYS A 159 -24.66 -14.09 -3.60
CA LYS A 159 -25.03 -13.87 -2.20
C LYS A 159 -24.84 -15.14 -1.35
N ALA A 160 -25.15 -16.31 -1.92
CA ALA A 160 -24.91 -17.58 -1.23
C ALA A 160 -23.42 -17.86 -1.04
N ILE A 161 -22.58 -17.58 -2.05
CA ILE A 161 -21.11 -17.69 -1.95
C ILE A 161 -20.56 -16.76 -0.86
N LEU A 162 -21.00 -15.49 -0.87
CA LEU A 162 -20.59 -14.51 0.14
C LEU A 162 -20.95 -15.00 1.55
N LYS A 163 -22.22 -15.38 1.76
CA LYS A 163 -22.69 -15.89 3.05
C LYS A 163 -21.91 -17.14 3.48
N GLN A 164 -21.67 -18.08 2.57
CA GLN A 164 -20.90 -19.29 2.87
C GLN A 164 -19.47 -18.94 3.33
N PHE A 165 -18.80 -18.03 2.62
CA PHE A 165 -17.47 -17.57 3.00
C PHE A 165 -17.50 -16.86 4.36
N GLU A 166 -18.40 -15.90 4.57
CA GLU A 166 -18.57 -15.19 5.84
C GLU A 166 -18.76 -16.16 7.02
N THR A 167 -19.50 -17.25 6.86
CA THR A 167 -19.71 -18.25 7.92
C THR A 167 -18.60 -19.30 8.05
N SER A 168 -17.66 -19.35 7.12
CA SER A 168 -16.54 -20.30 7.16
C SER A 168 -15.47 -19.87 8.17
N PRO A 169 -14.66 -20.80 8.73
CA PRO A 169 -13.55 -20.43 9.60
C PRO A 169 -12.57 -19.44 8.95
N ALA A 170 -12.27 -19.61 7.65
CA ALA A 170 -11.39 -18.72 6.92
C ALA A 170 -11.98 -17.32 6.75
N GLY A 171 -13.28 -17.22 6.46
CA GLY A 171 -13.96 -15.92 6.37
C GLY A 171 -14.07 -15.22 7.71
N GLN A 172 -14.34 -15.95 8.80
CA GLN A 172 -14.34 -15.38 10.15
C GLN A 172 -12.94 -14.90 10.58
N ALA A 173 -11.90 -15.69 10.32
CA ALA A 173 -10.51 -15.28 10.56
C ALA A 173 -10.15 -14.02 9.77
N MET A 174 -10.52 -13.95 8.49
CA MET A 174 -10.31 -12.78 7.66
C MET A 174 -11.07 -11.55 8.20
N LEU A 175 -12.35 -11.69 8.53
CA LEU A 175 -13.17 -10.60 9.08
C LEU A 175 -12.60 -10.06 10.39
N ALA A 176 -12.11 -10.94 11.26
CA ALA A 176 -11.45 -10.55 12.52
C ALA A 176 -10.11 -9.83 12.27
N ALA A 177 -9.38 -10.21 11.24
CA ALA A 177 -8.10 -9.61 10.87
C ALA A 177 -8.23 -8.31 10.06
N LEU A 178 -9.43 -7.98 9.51
CA LEU A 178 -9.60 -6.82 8.63
C LEU A 178 -9.06 -5.49 9.21
N PRO A 179 -9.30 -5.12 10.48
CA PRO A 179 -8.74 -3.88 11.03
C PRO A 179 -7.20 -3.86 10.97
N ASP A 180 -6.57 -4.96 11.36
CA ASP A 180 -5.10 -5.11 11.37
C ASP A 180 -4.52 -5.18 9.95
N ILE A 181 -5.25 -5.74 8.99
CA ILE A 181 -4.89 -5.72 7.56
C ILE A 181 -4.86 -4.28 7.05
N GLU A 182 -5.90 -3.49 7.38
CA GLU A 182 -6.00 -2.10 6.94
C GLU A 182 -4.93 -1.23 7.62
N GLU A 183 -4.64 -1.43 8.90
CA GLU A 183 -3.54 -0.77 9.61
C GLU A 183 -2.18 -1.12 9.00
N THR A 184 -1.90 -2.41 8.78
CA THR A 184 -0.66 -2.87 8.14
C THR A 184 -0.49 -2.29 6.74
N PHE A 185 -1.59 -2.21 5.98
CA PHE A 185 -1.56 -1.59 4.66
C PHE A 185 -1.31 -0.09 4.74
N ALA A 186 -1.97 0.61 5.67
CA ALA A 186 -1.75 2.04 5.90
C ALA A 186 -0.29 2.33 6.25
N ASP A 187 0.30 1.58 7.19
CA ASP A 187 1.70 1.68 7.58
C ASP A 187 2.64 1.45 6.39
N TYR A 188 2.41 0.37 5.63
CA TYR A 188 3.14 0.10 4.39
C TYR A 188 3.10 1.29 3.42
N THR A 189 1.91 1.86 3.18
CA THR A 189 1.78 2.99 2.24
C THR A 189 2.46 4.24 2.76
N SER A 190 2.33 4.55 4.05
CA SER A 190 2.98 5.69 4.70
C SER A 190 4.50 5.59 4.62
N ASP A 191 5.05 4.44 5.01
CA ASP A 191 6.49 4.17 4.96
C ASP A 191 7.04 4.22 3.54
N THR A 192 6.30 3.68 2.57
CA THR A 192 6.71 3.67 1.17
C THR A 192 6.69 5.09 0.59
N GLN A 193 5.65 5.87 0.86
CA GLN A 193 5.58 7.29 0.46
C GLN A 193 6.69 8.12 1.08
N LYS A 194 7.03 7.88 2.34
CA LYS A 194 8.15 8.54 3.01
C LYS A 194 9.47 8.23 2.30
N LYS A 195 9.75 6.95 2.01
CA LYS A 195 10.95 6.53 1.26
C LYS A 195 11.01 7.15 -0.13
N MET A 196 9.90 7.11 -0.87
CA MET A 196 9.79 7.72 -2.19
C MET A 196 10.11 9.21 -2.16
N ARG A 197 9.57 9.94 -1.18
CA ARG A 197 9.85 11.37 -0.97
C ARG A 197 11.32 11.63 -0.64
N GLU A 198 11.90 10.86 0.27
CA GLU A 198 13.31 11.00 0.66
C GLU A 198 14.26 10.78 -0.53
N VAL A 199 14.00 9.75 -1.33
CA VAL A 199 14.79 9.50 -2.55
C VAL A 199 14.57 10.60 -3.57
N PHE A 200 13.32 11.03 -3.79
CA PHE A 200 13.01 12.10 -4.72
C PHE A 200 13.71 13.42 -4.38
N LEU A 201 13.68 13.86 -3.12
CA LEU A 201 14.37 15.09 -2.69
C LEU A 201 15.88 15.00 -2.91
N ARG A 202 16.47 13.82 -2.67
CA ARG A 202 17.89 13.57 -2.91
C ARG A 202 18.24 13.65 -4.39
N GLU A 203 17.44 13.04 -5.26
CA GLU A 203 17.67 13.12 -6.71
C GLU A 203 17.41 14.54 -7.26
N LEU A 204 16.41 15.25 -6.72
CA LEU A 204 16.12 16.63 -7.09
C LEU A 204 17.30 17.54 -6.79
N GLU A 205 17.91 17.41 -5.61
CA GLU A 205 19.11 18.18 -5.25
C GLU A 205 20.26 17.91 -6.23
N ARG A 206 20.49 16.65 -6.61
CA ARG A 206 21.52 16.29 -7.60
C ARG A 206 21.23 16.89 -8.97
N HIS A 207 19.97 16.83 -9.41
CA HIS A 207 19.52 17.37 -10.70
C HIS A 207 19.68 18.89 -10.77
N LEU A 208 19.38 19.61 -9.69
CA LEU A 208 19.58 21.05 -9.61
C LEU A 208 21.07 21.43 -9.66
N LYS A 209 21.93 20.68 -8.94
CA LYS A 209 23.38 20.89 -8.96
C LYS A 209 23.98 20.64 -10.35
N SER A 210 23.55 19.58 -11.04
CA SER A 210 24.03 19.27 -12.40
C SER A 210 23.60 20.32 -13.41
N LYS A 211 22.34 20.79 -13.36
CA LYS A 211 21.86 21.91 -14.19
C LYS A 211 22.66 23.19 -13.94
N ALA A 212 22.92 23.55 -12.68
CA ALA A 212 23.71 24.74 -12.36
C ALA A 212 25.15 24.66 -12.91
N ALA A 213 25.79 23.50 -12.78
CA ALA A 213 27.14 23.28 -13.32
C ALA A 213 27.19 23.33 -14.86
N ALA A 214 26.19 22.76 -15.53
CA ALA A 214 26.08 22.80 -16.99
C ALA A 214 25.89 24.25 -17.51
N SER A 215 25.03 25.03 -16.85
CA SER A 215 24.81 26.45 -17.18
C SER A 215 26.07 27.29 -16.99
N ALA A 216 26.84 27.07 -15.93
CA ALA A 216 28.11 27.77 -15.69
C ALA A 216 29.16 27.44 -16.76
N THR A 217 29.21 26.19 -17.23
CA THR A 217 30.16 25.74 -18.27
C THR A 217 29.81 26.35 -19.64
N SER A 218 28.51 26.41 -19.98
CA SER A 218 28.03 27.05 -21.22
C SER A 218 28.36 28.55 -21.27
N ALA A 219 28.21 29.25 -20.15
CA ALA A 219 28.56 30.67 -20.05
C ALA A 219 30.06 30.94 -20.18
N ALA A 220 30.92 30.04 -19.68
CA ALA A 220 32.37 30.17 -19.81
C ALA A 220 32.89 29.91 -21.25
N SER A 221 32.24 29.00 -21.99
CA SER A 221 32.63 28.65 -23.37
C SER A 221 32.23 29.70 -24.42
N SER A 222 31.38 30.66 -24.05
CA SER A 222 30.87 31.71 -24.95
C SER A 222 31.55 33.07 -24.73
N ALA A 223 32.54 33.17 -23.84
CA ALA A 223 33.38 34.35 -23.70
C ALA A 223 34.39 34.44 -24.88
N PRO A 224 34.43 35.55 -25.65
CA PRO A 224 35.37 35.69 -26.77
C PRO A 224 36.81 35.73 -26.27
N ALA A 225 37.69 34.95 -26.91
CA ALA A 225 39.13 35.03 -26.70
C ALA A 225 39.61 36.44 -27.04
N GLN A 226 40.15 37.15 -26.05
CA GLN A 226 40.82 38.44 -26.23
C GLN A 226 42.21 38.27 -26.83
#